data_AF-A0A2H0Y995-F1
#
_entry.id   AF-A0A2H0Y995-F1
#
_cell.length_a   1.000
_cell.length_b   1.000
_cell.length_c   1.000
_cell.angle_alpha   90.00
_cell.angle_beta   90.00
_cell.angle_gamma   90.00
#
_symmetry.space_group_name_H-M   'P 1'
#
loop_
_entity.id
_entity.type
_entity.pdbx_description
1 polymer ?
#
loop_
_entity_poly.entity_id
_entity_poly.type
_entity_poly.pdbx_seq_one_letter_code
_entity_poly.pdbx_strand_id
1 'polypeptide(L)'
;MSFLIMLLSLGYFLSTAQVSAQASANPIYSLSISGSGTLNKTDGYARVILTDAQGKEYLVYEASGPFDSGSFSFENHCEETCVLSGITPKSIDTEISGAILTISRVSVLNDEQGLGQQVRAMGIKSYGSAVHKTQRNVKIDKINQHIKENNLGWTAGETSVSGYSYEEKKMLMGVSGTEKLPNLQGFEYYKGGIFEMAGAQTSPKSASTSALPSSFD
;
A
#
# COMPACT_ATOMS: atom_id res chain seq x y z
N MET A 1 28.04 12.14 -24.20
CA MET A 1 26.90 11.32 -23.71
C MET A 1 26.21 12.13 -22.63
N SER A 2 25.09 12.76 -23.00
CA SER A 2 24.37 13.71 -22.15
C SER A 2 23.21 12.97 -21.48
N PHE A 3 23.25 12.80 -20.17
CA PHE A 3 22.13 12.26 -19.40
C PHE A 3 21.03 13.34 -19.35
N LEU A 4 19.96 13.14 -20.11
CA LEU A 4 18.80 14.02 -20.08
C LEU A 4 17.88 13.58 -18.92
N ILE A 5 18.10 14.17 -17.74
CA ILE A 5 17.13 14.08 -16.63
C ILE A 5 15.93 14.94 -17.05
N MET A 6 14.85 14.29 -17.48
CA MET A 6 13.60 14.99 -17.78
C MET A 6 12.92 15.35 -16.45
N LEU A 7 13.26 16.54 -15.94
CA LEU A 7 12.54 17.19 -14.85
C LEU A 7 11.12 17.52 -15.35
N LEU A 8 10.14 16.70 -15.01
CA LEU A 8 8.74 17.09 -15.11
C LEU A 8 8.53 18.26 -14.13
N SER A 9 8.05 19.38 -14.66
CA SER A 9 7.98 20.68 -13.98
C SER A 9 7.19 20.61 -12.67
N LEU A 10 7.73 21.26 -11.64
CA LEU A 10 7.14 21.41 -10.31
C LEU A 10 5.70 21.94 -10.37
N GLY A 11 4.77 21.16 -9.81
CA GLY A 11 3.55 21.67 -9.21
C GLY A 11 3.59 21.37 -7.72
N TYR A 12 3.61 22.40 -6.88
CA TYR A 12 3.25 22.25 -5.48
C TYR A 12 1.74 21.97 -5.44
N PHE A 13 1.34 20.73 -5.13
CA PHE A 13 -0.06 20.37 -4.99
C PHE A 13 -0.41 20.25 -3.50
N LEU A 14 -1.06 21.29 -2.97
CA LEU A 14 -1.96 21.14 -1.84
C LEU A 14 -3.32 20.75 -2.42
N SER A 15 -3.73 19.48 -2.35
CA SER A 15 -5.09 19.15 -2.77
C SER A 15 -5.60 17.79 -2.31
N THR A 16 -6.81 17.83 -1.77
CA THR A 16 -7.83 16.78 -1.73
C THR A 16 -8.32 16.34 -3.14
N ALA A 17 -7.52 16.51 -4.20
CA ALA A 17 -7.89 16.13 -5.56
C ALA A 17 -6.67 15.67 -6.39
N GLN A 18 -6.95 14.65 -7.20
CA GLN A 18 -6.10 13.85 -8.09
C GLN A 18 -4.82 14.53 -8.59
N VAL A 19 -3.69 13.86 -8.36
CA VAL A 19 -2.43 14.11 -9.06
C VAL A 19 -2.53 13.46 -10.44
N SER A 20 -3.28 14.03 -11.38
CA SER A 20 -3.25 13.55 -12.77
C SER A 20 -1.91 13.93 -13.42
N ALA A 21 -0.85 13.21 -13.09
CA ALA A 21 0.40 13.25 -13.84
C ALA A 21 0.11 12.74 -15.26
N GLN A 22 0.38 13.59 -16.26
CA GLN A 22 0.14 13.26 -17.67
C GLN A 22 0.88 11.97 -18.07
N ALA A 23 0.15 11.08 -18.76
CA ALA A 23 0.68 9.86 -19.34
C ALA A 23 2.04 10.11 -20.02
N SER A 24 3.09 9.45 -19.53
CA SER A 24 4.31 9.33 -20.31
C SER A 24 4.03 8.35 -21.44
N ALA A 25 4.13 8.82 -22.69
CA ALA A 25 4.04 7.94 -23.86
C ALA A 25 5.17 6.88 -23.87
N ASN A 26 6.23 7.09 -23.07
CA ASN A 26 7.36 6.19 -22.99
C ASN A 26 7.18 5.17 -21.85
N PRO A 27 7.58 3.90 -22.08
CA PRO A 27 7.68 2.90 -21.04
C PRO A 27 8.51 3.34 -19.84
N ILE A 28 8.13 2.88 -18.66
CA ILE A 28 8.85 3.10 -17.40
C ILE A 28 9.18 1.76 -16.75
N TYR A 29 10.36 1.73 -16.11
CA TYR A 29 10.94 0.56 -15.45
C TYR A 29 11.01 0.71 -13.93
N SER A 30 10.71 1.90 -13.41
CA SER A 30 10.56 2.16 -11.99
C SER A 30 9.79 3.47 -11.79
N LEU A 31 8.98 3.54 -10.74
CA LEU A 31 8.38 4.76 -10.25
C LEU A 31 8.46 4.78 -8.72
N SER A 32 8.95 5.89 -8.18
CA SER A 32 8.96 6.15 -6.75
C SER A 32 8.50 7.56 -6.43
N ILE A 33 8.01 7.77 -5.21
CA ILE A 33 7.52 9.06 -4.75
C ILE A 33 8.18 9.47 -3.44
N SER A 34 8.28 10.77 -3.24
CA SER A 34 8.64 11.38 -1.95
C SER A 34 7.56 12.36 -1.54
N GLY A 35 7.38 12.51 -0.24
CA GLY A 35 6.30 13.33 0.29
C GLY A 35 6.14 13.22 1.79
N SER A 36 5.01 13.73 2.25
CA SER A 36 4.61 13.71 3.65
C SER A 36 3.11 13.74 3.78
N GLY A 37 2.63 13.46 4.98
CA GLY A 37 1.21 13.47 5.26
C GLY A 37 0.90 13.32 6.73
N THR A 38 -0.39 13.22 7.02
CA THR A 38 -0.91 12.98 8.36
C THR A 38 -2.14 12.09 8.29
N LEU A 39 -2.20 11.06 9.13
CA LEU A 39 -3.40 10.25 9.35
C LEU A 39 -4.17 10.80 10.56
N ASN A 40 -5.38 11.32 10.30
CA ASN A 40 -6.23 11.99 11.28
C ASN A 40 -7.31 11.07 11.87
N LYS A 41 -7.49 9.88 11.29
CA LYS A 41 -8.43 8.86 11.76
C LYS A 41 -7.73 7.53 11.93
N THR A 42 -8.15 6.77 12.94
CA THR A 42 -7.62 5.44 13.25
C THR A 42 -7.88 4.41 12.14
N ASP A 43 -8.98 4.55 11.41
CA ASP A 43 -9.31 3.75 10.22
C ASP A 43 -8.95 4.46 8.90
N GLY A 44 -8.31 5.62 8.98
CA GLY A 44 -7.91 6.42 7.83
C GLY A 44 -6.84 5.72 6.99
N TYR A 45 -6.75 6.13 5.73
CA TYR A 45 -5.72 5.65 4.81
C TYR A 45 -5.39 6.71 3.76
N ALA A 46 -4.17 6.60 3.22
CA ALA A 46 -3.72 7.33 2.05
C ALA A 46 -2.96 6.37 1.14
N ARG A 47 -3.36 6.29 -0.13
CA ARG A 47 -2.68 5.50 -1.16
C ARG A 47 -2.38 6.32 -2.38
N VAL A 48 -1.31 5.94 -3.06
CA VAL A 48 -0.97 6.42 -4.40
C VAL A 48 -0.95 5.22 -5.32
N ILE A 49 -1.76 5.26 -6.37
CA ILE A 49 -1.96 4.18 -7.33
C ILE A 49 -1.44 4.63 -8.69
N LEU A 50 -0.62 3.82 -9.33
CA LEU A 50 -0.23 3.97 -10.73
C LEU A 50 -1.15 3.08 -11.57
N THR A 51 -1.76 3.65 -12.61
CA THR A 51 -2.51 2.89 -13.61
C THR A 51 -1.77 2.91 -14.94
N ASP A 52 -1.58 1.75 -15.56
CA ASP A 52 -0.95 1.66 -16.88
C ASP A 52 -1.94 1.84 -18.05
N ALA A 53 -1.44 1.85 -19.27
CA ALA A 53 -2.24 1.99 -20.49
C ALA A 53 -3.23 0.82 -20.70
N GLN A 54 -2.96 -0.35 -20.12
CA GLN A 54 -3.83 -1.52 -20.15
C GLN A 54 -4.91 -1.47 -19.04
N GLY A 55 -4.83 -0.48 -18.14
CA GLY A 55 -5.75 -0.32 -17.02
C GLY A 55 -5.34 -1.10 -15.77
N LYS A 56 -4.16 -1.71 -15.75
CA LYS A 56 -3.65 -2.42 -14.58
C LYS A 56 -3.19 -1.43 -13.53
N GLU A 57 -3.59 -1.70 -12.29
CA GLU A 57 -3.29 -0.85 -11.13
C GLU A 57 -2.09 -1.41 -10.34
N TYR A 58 -1.24 -0.49 -9.88
CA TYR A 58 -0.07 -0.78 -9.07
C TYR A 58 -0.06 0.13 -7.84
N LEU A 59 0.13 -0.44 -6.66
CA LEU A 59 0.36 0.36 -5.45
C LEU A 59 1.74 1.00 -5.50
N VAL A 60 1.80 2.32 -5.41
CA VAL A 60 3.06 3.07 -5.29
C VAL A 60 3.38 3.33 -3.82
N TYR A 61 2.35 3.65 -3.03
CA TYR A 61 2.47 4.00 -1.62
C TYR A 61 1.18 3.69 -0.88
N GLU A 62 1.31 3.29 0.38
CA GLU A 62 0.20 3.15 1.32
C GLU A 62 0.64 3.59 2.73
N ALA A 63 -0.19 4.42 3.36
CA ALA A 63 -0.24 4.58 4.80
C ALA A 63 -1.65 4.20 5.25
N SER A 64 -1.76 3.35 6.26
CA SER A 64 -3.07 2.86 6.72
C SER A 64 -3.11 2.74 8.24
N GLY A 65 -4.11 3.36 8.84
CA GLY A 65 -4.43 3.14 10.25
C GLY A 65 -5.00 1.72 10.46
N PRO A 66 -4.90 1.16 11.68
CA PRO A 66 -4.40 1.81 12.89
C PRO A 66 -2.87 1.75 13.04
N PHE A 67 -2.15 1.15 12.09
CA PHE A 67 -0.71 0.90 12.21
C PHE A 67 0.13 2.13 11.87
N ASP A 68 -0.31 2.91 10.88
CA ASP A 68 0.14 4.27 10.65
C ASP A 68 -0.71 5.25 11.46
N SER A 69 -0.08 6.23 12.09
CA SER A 69 -0.79 7.30 12.80
C SER A 69 0.03 8.58 12.83
N GLY A 70 -0.67 9.71 12.99
CA GLY A 70 -0.03 11.02 13.08
C GLY A 70 0.68 11.42 11.79
N SER A 71 1.70 12.26 11.92
CA SER A 71 2.46 12.80 10.79
C SER A 71 3.54 11.83 10.33
N PHE A 72 3.72 11.74 9.01
CA PHE A 72 4.71 10.89 8.37
C PHE A 72 5.39 11.60 7.21
N SER A 73 6.60 11.15 6.87
CA SER A 73 7.32 11.52 5.66
C SER A 73 7.95 10.28 5.03
N PHE A 74 8.15 10.32 3.73
CA PHE A 74 8.72 9.22 2.96
C PHE A 74 9.56 9.76 1.81
N GLU A 75 10.61 9.02 1.47
CA GLU A 75 11.52 9.38 0.38
C GLU A 75 11.74 8.19 -0.54
N ASN A 76 11.55 8.42 -1.85
CA ASN A 76 11.75 7.43 -2.91
C ASN A 76 11.03 6.09 -2.61
N HIS A 77 9.81 6.16 -2.07
CA HIS A 77 8.97 5.00 -1.77
C HIS A 77 8.28 4.48 -3.03
N CYS A 78 8.11 3.16 -3.16
CA CYS A 78 7.70 2.57 -4.44
C CYS A 78 6.97 1.24 -4.39
N GLU A 79 6.44 0.76 -3.25
CA GLU A 79 5.69 -0.52 -3.10
C GLU A 79 5.82 -1.50 -4.30
N GLU A 80 4.83 -1.57 -5.21
CA GLU A 80 4.78 -2.42 -6.42
C GLU A 80 5.49 -1.85 -7.65
N THR A 81 5.89 -0.59 -7.60
CA THR A 81 6.49 0.14 -8.72
C THR A 81 8.01 0.30 -8.62
N CYS A 82 8.65 -0.32 -7.62
CA CYS A 82 10.10 -0.25 -7.46
C CYS A 82 10.86 -0.79 -8.68
N VAL A 83 10.33 -1.85 -9.31
CA VAL A 83 10.82 -2.38 -10.58
C VAL A 83 9.62 -2.80 -11.45
N LEU A 84 9.62 -2.39 -12.71
CA LEU A 84 8.54 -2.60 -13.66
C LEU A 84 9.12 -3.16 -14.96
N SER A 85 8.32 -3.97 -15.67
CA SER A 85 8.70 -4.58 -16.95
C SER A 85 8.37 -3.68 -18.14
N GLY A 86 8.75 -2.40 -18.07
CA GLY A 86 8.53 -1.44 -19.16
C GLY A 86 7.05 -1.14 -19.42
N ILE A 87 6.31 -0.73 -18.40
CA ILE A 87 4.87 -0.39 -18.55
C ILE A 87 4.69 1.04 -19.05
N THR A 88 3.62 1.32 -19.79
CA THR A 88 3.28 2.68 -20.21
C THR A 88 2.32 3.29 -19.19
N PRO A 89 2.72 4.30 -18.41
CA PRO A 89 1.86 4.89 -17.38
C PRO A 89 0.74 5.71 -18.02
N LYS A 90 -0.48 5.54 -17.52
CA LYS A 90 -1.66 6.29 -17.94
C LYS A 90 -2.03 7.38 -16.94
N SER A 91 -2.07 7.06 -15.65
CA SER A 91 -2.38 8.01 -14.58
C SER A 91 -1.70 7.62 -13.27
N ILE A 92 -1.53 8.61 -12.40
CA ILE A 92 -1.27 8.41 -10.97
C ILE A 92 -2.47 8.97 -10.24
N ASP A 93 -3.02 8.24 -9.28
CA ASP A 93 -4.23 8.65 -8.58
C ASP A 93 -4.02 8.51 -7.07
N THR A 94 -4.66 9.39 -6.30
CA THR A 94 -4.62 9.34 -4.84
C THR A 94 -5.94 8.84 -4.28
N GLU A 95 -5.86 7.90 -3.34
CA GLU A 95 -7.02 7.43 -2.57
C GLU A 95 -6.83 7.80 -1.12
N ILE A 96 -7.66 8.72 -0.62
CA ILE A 96 -7.48 9.31 0.70
C ILE A 96 -8.80 9.25 1.46
N SER A 97 -8.75 8.76 2.70
CA SER A 97 -9.84 8.83 3.67
C SER A 97 -9.27 9.12 5.05
N GLY A 98 -9.75 10.17 5.72
CA GLY A 98 -9.26 10.51 7.06
C GLY A 98 -7.76 10.84 7.14
N ALA A 99 -7.15 11.28 6.03
CA ALA A 99 -5.73 11.59 5.95
C ALA A 99 -5.48 12.85 5.09
N ILE A 100 -4.27 13.37 5.18
CA ILE A 100 -3.71 14.40 4.30
C ILE A 100 -2.44 13.81 3.70
N LEU A 101 -2.23 14.00 2.39
CA LEU A 101 -1.05 13.55 1.68
C LEU A 101 -0.56 14.64 0.74
N THR A 102 0.73 14.92 0.78
CA THR A 102 1.44 15.85 -0.09
C THR A 102 2.56 15.11 -0.78
N ILE A 103 2.52 15.05 -2.11
CA ILE A 103 3.59 14.47 -2.93
C ILE A 103 4.52 15.61 -3.35
N SER A 104 5.78 15.56 -2.91
CA SER A 104 6.79 16.57 -3.23
C SER A 104 7.62 16.20 -4.46
N ARG A 105 7.77 14.90 -4.74
CA ARG A 105 8.53 14.41 -5.90
C ARG A 105 7.97 13.10 -6.43
N VAL A 106 7.95 12.97 -7.75
CA VAL A 106 7.78 11.71 -8.47
C VAL A 106 9.08 11.46 -9.25
N SER A 107 9.71 10.32 -8.99
CA SER A 107 10.93 9.88 -9.66
C SER A 107 10.60 8.71 -10.56
N VAL A 108 11.04 8.77 -11.82
CA VAL A 108 10.74 7.74 -12.82
C VAL A 108 12.03 7.32 -13.50
N LEU A 109 12.16 6.02 -13.75
CA LEU A 109 13.17 5.48 -14.65
C LEU A 109 12.52 5.04 -15.95
N ASN A 110 12.93 5.63 -17.07
CA ASN A 110 12.40 5.36 -18.41
C ASN A 110 13.34 4.53 -19.30
N ASP A 111 14.49 4.11 -18.78
CA ASP A 111 15.48 3.29 -19.47
C ASP A 111 15.79 2.04 -18.66
N GLU A 112 15.60 0.87 -19.26
CA GLU A 112 15.90 -0.44 -18.65
C GLU A 112 17.38 -0.54 -18.25
N GLN A 113 18.28 0.08 -19.01
CA GLN A 113 19.71 0.04 -18.73
C GLN A 113 20.08 0.81 -17.46
N GLY A 114 19.20 1.71 -17.00
CA GLY A 114 19.35 2.40 -15.72
C GLY A 114 18.97 1.55 -14.51
N LEU A 115 18.47 0.32 -14.70
CA LEU A 115 18.20 -0.60 -13.59
C LEU A 115 19.50 -1.05 -12.91
N GLY A 116 19.43 -1.18 -11.59
CA GLY A 116 20.56 -1.61 -10.76
C GLY A 116 21.15 -2.95 -11.21
N GLN A 117 22.44 -3.16 -10.93
CA GLN A 117 23.14 -4.40 -11.33
C GLN A 117 22.45 -5.66 -10.78
N GLN A 118 21.92 -5.59 -9.55
CA GLN A 118 21.19 -6.68 -8.92
C GLN A 118 19.89 -7.02 -9.68
N VAL A 119 19.17 -6.01 -10.20
CA VAL A 119 17.96 -6.23 -11.00
C VAL A 119 18.33 -6.95 -12.29
N ARG A 120 19.38 -6.51 -12.98
CA ARG A 120 19.88 -7.14 -14.21
C ARG A 120 20.37 -8.57 -13.99
N ALA A 121 20.97 -8.86 -12.83
CA ALA A 121 21.46 -10.19 -12.49
C ALA A 121 20.34 -11.17 -12.12
N MET A 122 19.34 -10.73 -11.35
CA MET A 122 18.23 -11.60 -10.90
C MET A 122 17.04 -11.66 -11.88
N GLY A 123 16.92 -10.65 -12.74
CA GLY A 123 15.72 -10.39 -13.53
C GLY A 123 14.65 -9.64 -12.74
N ILE A 124 13.84 -8.87 -13.48
CA ILE A 124 12.79 -7.98 -12.94
C ILE A 124 11.82 -8.71 -11.99
N LYS A 125 11.31 -9.87 -12.41
CA LYS A 125 10.33 -10.63 -11.63
C LYS A 125 10.88 -11.11 -10.29
N SER A 126 12.07 -11.70 -10.30
CA SER A 126 12.71 -12.25 -9.09
C SER A 126 13.11 -11.12 -8.13
N TYR A 127 13.67 -10.03 -8.66
CA TYR A 127 14.01 -8.85 -7.87
C TYR A 127 12.77 -8.22 -7.25
N GLY A 128 11.72 -7.99 -8.04
CA GLY A 128 10.45 -7.44 -7.56
C GLY A 128 9.85 -8.30 -6.45
N SER A 129 9.82 -9.63 -6.62
CA SER A 129 9.34 -10.55 -5.60
C SER A 129 10.13 -10.47 -4.29
N ALA A 130 11.45 -10.29 -4.36
CA ALA A 130 12.32 -10.13 -3.19
C ALA A 130 12.08 -8.79 -2.46
N VAL A 131 11.92 -7.69 -3.21
CA VAL A 131 11.57 -6.38 -2.67
C VAL A 131 10.21 -6.43 -1.98
N HIS A 132 9.21 -7.01 -2.65
CA HIS A 132 7.88 -7.21 -2.11
C HIS A 132 7.88 -7.98 -0.79
N LYS A 133 8.62 -9.09 -0.73
CA LYS A 133 8.76 -9.86 0.50
C LYS A 133 9.37 -9.04 1.63
N THR A 134 10.37 -8.23 1.32
CA THR A 134 11.03 -7.36 2.32
C THR A 134 10.06 -6.29 2.86
N GLN A 135 9.35 -5.59 1.97
CA GLN A 135 8.34 -4.59 2.35
C GLN A 135 7.21 -5.23 3.18
N ARG A 136 6.78 -6.43 2.79
CA ARG A 136 5.76 -7.20 3.51
C ARG A 136 6.17 -7.51 4.94
N ASN A 137 7.41 -7.94 5.15
CA ASN A 137 7.92 -8.22 6.49
C ASN A 137 7.93 -6.95 7.36
N VAL A 138 8.32 -5.80 6.81
CA VAL A 138 8.25 -4.52 7.53
C VAL A 138 6.82 -4.19 7.95
N LYS A 139 5.82 -4.43 7.08
CA LYS A 139 4.40 -4.26 7.42
C LYS A 139 3.97 -5.22 8.54
N ILE A 140 4.33 -6.49 8.44
CA ILE A 140 4.02 -7.51 9.47
C ILE A 140 4.61 -7.11 10.83
N ASP A 141 5.87 -6.68 10.87
CA ASP A 141 6.55 -6.27 12.09
C ASP A 141 5.84 -5.09 12.75
N LYS A 142 5.48 -4.10 11.94
CA LYS A 142 4.72 -2.92 12.38
C LYS A 142 3.34 -3.28 12.94
N ILE A 143 2.62 -4.19 12.28
CA ILE A 143 1.33 -4.68 12.76
C ILE A 143 1.49 -5.42 14.09
N ASN A 144 2.46 -6.33 14.20
CA ASN A 144 2.71 -7.06 15.44
C ASN A 144 3.17 -6.16 16.58
N GLN A 145 3.92 -5.09 16.29
CA GLN A 145 4.24 -4.06 17.27
C GLN A 145 2.96 -3.38 17.78
N HIS A 146 2.09 -2.93 16.89
CA HIS A 146 0.81 -2.31 17.26
C HIS A 146 -0.09 -3.24 18.08
N ILE A 147 -0.20 -4.51 17.67
CA ILE A 147 -0.93 -5.56 18.40
C ILE A 147 -0.42 -5.66 19.84
N LYS A 148 0.89 -5.73 20.02
CA LYS A 148 1.52 -5.86 21.34
C LYS A 148 1.29 -4.61 22.21
N GLU A 149 1.46 -3.43 21.64
CA GLU A 149 1.27 -2.15 22.33
C GLU A 149 -0.17 -1.93 22.80
N ASN A 150 -1.15 -2.46 22.04
CA ASN A 150 -2.58 -2.30 22.33
C ASN A 150 -3.21 -3.56 22.96
N ASN A 151 -2.40 -4.58 23.29
CA ASN A 151 -2.85 -5.83 23.89
C ASN A 151 -3.99 -6.52 23.11
N LEU A 152 -3.88 -6.53 21.77
CA LEU A 152 -4.87 -7.14 20.88
C LEU A 152 -4.74 -8.67 20.86
N GLY A 153 -5.86 -9.36 20.65
CA GLY A 153 -5.94 -10.82 20.76
C GLY A 153 -5.52 -11.62 19.52
N TRP A 154 -4.84 -11.02 18.54
CA TRP A 154 -4.46 -11.68 17.28
C TRP A 154 -2.99 -11.49 16.93
N THR A 155 -2.52 -12.19 15.89
CA THR A 155 -1.13 -12.08 15.39
C THR A 155 -1.10 -11.94 13.88
N ALA A 156 -0.15 -11.16 13.38
CA ALA A 156 0.09 -10.98 11.96
C ALA A 156 1.24 -11.86 11.47
N GLY A 157 1.15 -12.30 10.21
CA GLY A 157 2.22 -13.02 9.54
C GLY A 157 2.00 -13.11 8.03
N GLU A 158 2.90 -13.80 7.35
CA GLU A 158 2.75 -14.09 5.92
C GLU A 158 1.58 -15.03 5.69
N THR A 159 0.72 -14.66 4.74
CA THR A 159 -0.44 -15.42 4.24
C THR A 159 -0.42 -15.43 2.71
N SER A 160 -1.26 -16.24 2.06
CA SER A 160 -1.45 -16.16 0.60
C SER A 160 -1.91 -14.77 0.15
N VAL A 161 -2.80 -14.13 0.91
CA VAL A 161 -3.40 -12.82 0.56
C VAL A 161 -2.41 -11.67 0.78
N SER A 162 -1.54 -11.76 1.77
CA SER A 162 -0.50 -10.73 2.02
C SER A 162 0.51 -10.58 0.88
N GLY A 163 0.57 -11.56 -0.02
CA GLY A 163 1.42 -11.54 -1.20
C GLY A 163 0.74 -11.03 -2.47
N TYR A 164 -0.55 -10.74 -2.43
CA TYR A 164 -1.31 -10.24 -3.57
C TYR A 164 -0.95 -8.79 -3.88
N SER A 165 -0.95 -8.47 -5.17
CA SER A 165 -0.90 -7.09 -5.64
C SER A 165 -2.15 -6.32 -5.23
N TYR A 166 -2.12 -4.99 -5.36
CA TYR A 166 -3.28 -4.14 -5.14
C TYR A 166 -4.48 -4.55 -5.99
N GLU A 167 -4.23 -4.82 -7.27
CA GLU A 167 -5.25 -5.28 -8.21
C GLU A 167 -5.83 -6.64 -7.78
N GLU A 168 -4.98 -7.60 -7.41
CA GLU A 168 -5.41 -8.92 -6.92
C GLU A 168 -6.22 -8.82 -5.61
N LYS A 169 -5.84 -7.91 -4.70
CA LYS A 169 -6.61 -7.62 -3.49
C LYS A 169 -7.97 -7.01 -3.82
N LYS A 170 -8.07 -6.09 -4.78
CA LYS A 170 -9.36 -5.55 -5.25
C LYS A 170 -10.25 -6.67 -5.79
N MET A 171 -9.71 -7.53 -6.65
CA MET A 171 -10.45 -8.67 -7.19
C MET A 171 -10.95 -9.62 -6.09
N LEU A 172 -10.10 -9.94 -5.11
CA LEU A 172 -10.47 -10.80 -3.98
C LEU A 172 -11.62 -10.22 -3.15
N MET A 173 -11.64 -8.89 -2.98
CA MET A 173 -12.67 -8.19 -2.21
C MET A 173 -13.95 -7.90 -3.02
N GLY A 174 -14.03 -8.36 -4.28
CA GLY A 174 -15.15 -8.08 -5.18
C GLY A 174 -15.24 -6.62 -5.60
N VAL A 175 -14.17 -5.85 -5.42
CA VAL A 175 -14.06 -4.44 -5.80
C VAL A 175 -13.66 -4.37 -7.26
N SER A 176 -14.44 -3.68 -8.09
CA SER A 176 -14.19 -3.61 -9.54
C SER A 176 -14.30 -2.20 -10.09
N GLY A 177 -13.66 -1.98 -11.23
CA GLY A 177 -13.64 -0.68 -11.89
C GLY A 177 -13.05 0.42 -11.00
N THR A 178 -13.79 1.50 -10.85
CA THR A 178 -13.37 2.72 -10.13
C THR A 178 -13.58 2.65 -8.61
N GLU A 179 -14.11 1.53 -8.09
CA GLU A 179 -14.25 1.36 -6.66
C GLU A 179 -12.87 1.20 -5.99
N LYS A 180 -12.74 1.79 -4.80
CA LYS A 180 -11.50 1.82 -4.03
C LYS A 180 -11.47 0.64 -3.07
N LEU A 181 -10.30 0.02 -2.90
CA LEU A 181 -10.13 -1.01 -1.88
C LEU A 181 -10.42 -0.38 -0.49
N PRO A 182 -11.20 -1.00 0.41
CA PRO A 182 -11.35 -0.48 1.76
C PRO A 182 -10.01 -0.55 2.52
N ASN A 183 -9.93 0.11 3.66
CA ASN A 183 -8.83 -0.14 4.60
C ASN A 183 -9.02 -1.54 5.20
N LEU A 184 -8.10 -2.46 4.90
CA LEU A 184 -8.17 -3.85 5.36
C LEU A 184 -7.74 -4.02 6.82
N GLN A 185 -7.17 -2.97 7.45
CA GLN A 185 -6.69 -2.99 8.84
C GLN A 185 -5.84 -4.22 9.18
N GLY A 186 -5.02 -4.66 8.23
CA GLY A 186 -4.09 -5.77 8.40
C GLY A 186 -4.72 -7.15 8.33
N PHE A 187 -6.00 -7.25 7.94
CA PHE A 187 -6.69 -8.52 7.76
C PHE A 187 -5.98 -9.43 6.75
N GLU A 188 -5.33 -8.87 5.72
CA GLU A 188 -4.55 -9.67 4.78
C GLU A 188 -3.35 -10.37 5.42
N TYR A 189 -2.93 -9.93 6.61
CA TYR A 189 -1.83 -10.51 7.39
C TYR A 189 -2.31 -11.39 8.55
N TYR A 190 -3.62 -11.55 8.74
CA TYR A 190 -4.16 -12.29 9.88
C TYR A 190 -3.73 -13.77 9.85
N LYS A 191 -3.07 -14.21 10.94
CA LYS A 191 -2.54 -15.59 11.06
C LYS A 191 -3.22 -16.41 12.16
N GLY A 192 -3.75 -15.77 13.19
CA GLY A 192 -4.48 -16.46 14.27
C GLY A 192 -4.85 -15.56 15.44
N GLY A 193 -5.74 -16.07 16.31
CA GLY A 193 -6.28 -15.37 17.47
C GLY A 193 -7.71 -14.85 17.23
N ILE A 194 -8.08 -13.74 17.88
CA ILE A 194 -9.36 -13.05 17.67
C ILE A 194 -9.06 -11.71 17.01
N PHE A 195 -9.40 -11.61 15.73
CA PHE A 195 -9.19 -10.38 14.97
C PHE A 195 -10.18 -9.29 15.40
N GLU A 196 -9.68 -8.07 15.55
CA GLU A 196 -10.46 -6.92 16.02
C GLU A 196 -10.24 -5.74 15.06
N MET A 197 -11.32 -5.24 14.47
CA MET A 197 -11.29 -4.03 13.63
C MET A 197 -11.31 -2.79 14.52
N ALA A 198 -10.34 -1.90 14.33
CA ALA A 198 -10.36 -0.58 14.92
C ALA A 198 -11.59 0.21 14.41
N GLY A 199 -12.33 0.81 15.34
CA GLY A 199 -13.55 1.56 15.05
C GLY A 199 -14.85 0.74 15.06
N ALA A 200 -14.77 -0.61 15.08
CA ALA A 200 -15.93 -1.41 15.47
C ALA A 200 -16.18 -1.17 16.97
N GLN A 201 -17.27 -0.49 17.32
CA GLN A 201 -17.67 -0.37 18.71
C GLN A 201 -17.88 -1.79 19.26
N THR A 202 -16.92 -2.27 20.03
CA THR A 202 -17.18 -3.36 20.96
C THR A 202 -18.14 -2.77 21.98
N SER A 203 -19.43 -3.06 21.79
CA SER A 203 -20.37 -2.96 22.91
C SER A 203 -19.70 -3.69 24.08
N PRO A 204 -19.64 -3.08 25.28
CA PRO A 204 -18.94 -3.66 26.40
C PRO A 204 -19.44 -5.09 26.53
N LYS A 205 -18.48 -6.04 26.53
CA LYS A 205 -18.71 -7.46 26.75
C LYS A 205 -19.66 -7.57 27.93
N SER A 206 -20.95 -7.72 27.67
CA SER A 206 -21.84 -8.22 28.70
C SER A 206 -21.25 -9.58 28.99
N ALA A 207 -20.73 -9.75 30.20
CA ALA A 207 -20.46 -11.06 30.74
C ALA A 207 -21.83 -11.74 30.89
N SER A 208 -22.43 -12.16 29.78
CA SER A 208 -23.39 -13.23 29.80
C SER A 208 -22.56 -14.44 30.18
N THR A 209 -22.69 -14.84 31.44
CA THR A 209 -22.40 -16.19 31.89
C THR A 209 -23.10 -17.14 30.91
N SER A 210 -22.39 -17.59 29.87
CA SER A 210 -22.87 -18.70 29.06
C SER A 210 -22.74 -19.93 29.94
N ALA A 211 -23.80 -20.28 30.64
CA ALA A 211 -23.94 -21.63 31.13
C ALA A 211 -23.91 -22.52 29.89
N LEU A 212 -22.83 -23.29 29.73
CA LEU A 212 -22.81 -24.39 28.77
C LEU A 212 -23.99 -25.31 29.13
N PRO A 213 -24.79 -25.77 28.16
CA PRO A 213 -25.80 -26.78 28.44
C PRO A 213 -25.09 -28.02 28.99
N SER A 214 -25.61 -28.57 30.08
CA SER A 214 -25.02 -29.71 30.79
C SER A 214 -25.07 -31.02 29.99
N SER A 215 -25.83 -31.04 28.89
CA SER A 215 -25.84 -32.13 27.92
C SER A 215 -26.36 -31.63 26.57
N PHE A 216 -25.90 -32.28 25.50
CA PHE A 216 -26.54 -32.26 24.19
C PHE A 216 -27.20 -33.62 24.03
N ASP A 217 -28.52 -33.67 24.19
CA ASP A 217 -29.36 -34.79 23.75
C ASP A 217 -29.79 -34.58 22.29
#